data_AF-A0A7K5M9R9-F1
#
_entry.id   AF-A0A7K5M9R9-F1
#
_cell.length_a   1.000
_cell.length_b   1.000
_cell.length_c   1.000
_cell.angle_alpha   90.00
_cell.angle_beta   90.00
_cell.angle_gamma   90.00
#
_symmetry.space_group_name_H-M   'P 1'
#
loop_
_entity.id
_entity.type
_entity.pdbx_description
1 polymer ?
#
loop_
_entity_poly.entity_id
_entity_poly.type
_entity_poly.pdbx_seq_one_letter_code
_entity_poly.pdbx_strand_id
1 'polypeptide(L)'
;MNPFWSMSTGSVRKRSDTEEKTLSGELRTSPLRGSAKKQLPSIPKNAVPITKPASPATSSQSTNGTHASYGPFYLEYSLLAEFTLVVKQKLPGVYVQPSYRSALMWFGVIFIRHGLYQDGVFKFTVYIPDNYPDGDCPRLVFDLPVFHPLVDPLSGELDVKRAFAKWRRNHNHIWQVLMYARRVFYKIDTTSPLNPEAAVLYEKDVQLFKSKVVDSVKLCSSHLFDQPKIEDPYAIIFSPWNPAIHDEAREKMLTQKKKPEDQHCKSMHVSGLSWVKPGSVQPFSKEEKTMPT
;
A
#
# COMPACT_ATOMS: atom_id res chain seq x y z
N MET A 1 -8.26 -22.21 -23.65
CA MET A 1 -9.62 -22.46 -23.10
C MET A 1 -9.98 -21.29 -22.18
N ASN A 2 -10.67 -20.30 -22.73
CA ASN A 2 -11.33 -19.20 -22.01
C ASN A 2 -12.83 -19.32 -22.32
N PRO A 3 -13.74 -19.06 -21.38
CA PRO A 3 -15.10 -18.69 -21.73
C PRO A 3 -15.28 -17.18 -21.57
N PHE A 4 -15.34 -16.52 -22.72
CA PHE A 4 -15.98 -15.22 -22.93
C PHE A 4 -17.49 -15.49 -23.03
N TRP A 5 -18.35 -14.75 -22.34
CA TRP A 5 -19.79 -14.75 -22.62
C TRP A 5 -20.30 -13.31 -22.76
N SER A 6 -20.88 -13.08 -23.94
CA SER A 6 -21.45 -11.84 -24.46
C SER A 6 -22.87 -11.60 -23.97
N MET A 7 -23.26 -10.32 -23.97
CA MET A 7 -24.65 -9.86 -23.82
C MET A 7 -25.51 -10.27 -25.02
N SER A 8 -26.80 -10.48 -24.78
CA SER A 8 -27.83 -10.51 -25.82
C SER A 8 -29.00 -9.60 -25.46
N THR A 9 -29.51 -8.98 -26.52
CA THR A 9 -30.52 -7.93 -26.60
C THR A 9 -31.93 -8.47 -26.78
N GLY A 10 -32.91 -7.71 -26.29
CA GLY A 10 -34.14 -7.40 -27.05
C GLY A 10 -35.42 -8.11 -26.62
N SER A 11 -36.43 -7.33 -26.21
CA SER A 11 -37.72 -7.28 -26.92
C SER A 11 -38.56 -6.08 -26.48
N VAL A 12 -39.13 -5.41 -27.47
CA VAL A 12 -40.02 -4.24 -27.42
C VAL A 12 -41.45 -4.70 -27.63
N ARG A 13 -42.43 -4.17 -26.85
CA ARG A 13 -43.87 -4.04 -27.19
C ARG A 13 -44.46 -2.98 -26.23
N LYS A 14 -44.77 -1.75 -26.64
CA LYS A 14 -45.86 -1.16 -27.47
C LYS A 14 -46.90 -0.48 -26.56
N ARG A 15 -47.02 0.86 -26.70
CA ARG A 15 -47.99 1.78 -26.05
C ARG A 15 -49.40 1.61 -26.63
N SER A 16 -50.39 2.02 -25.83
CA SER A 16 -51.69 2.55 -26.28
C SER A 16 -52.15 3.66 -25.33
N ASP A 17 -52.42 4.85 -25.87
CA ASP A 17 -53.04 6.02 -25.23
C ASP A 17 -54.56 6.00 -25.41
N THR A 18 -55.35 6.46 -24.42
CA THR A 18 -56.66 7.12 -24.61
C THR A 18 -57.02 7.95 -23.36
N GLU A 19 -57.61 9.13 -23.59
CA GLU A 19 -57.80 10.31 -22.71
C GLU A 19 -59.01 10.29 -21.73
N GLU A 20 -58.88 11.16 -20.70
CA GLU A 20 -59.83 12.01 -19.95
C GLU A 20 -61.24 11.53 -19.47
N LYS A 21 -61.52 11.63 -18.16
CA LYS A 21 -62.25 12.76 -17.51
C LYS A 21 -62.49 12.59 -15.98
N THR A 22 -62.10 13.64 -15.23
CA THR A 22 -62.76 14.31 -14.06
C THR A 22 -63.41 13.52 -12.89
N LEU A 23 -62.90 13.68 -11.65
CA LEU A 23 -63.48 14.44 -10.50
C LEU A 23 -63.05 13.92 -9.10
N SER A 24 -62.66 14.89 -8.25
CA SER A 24 -62.85 15.02 -6.78
C SER A 24 -62.12 14.13 -5.75
N GLY A 25 -61.16 14.77 -5.05
CA GLY A 25 -61.16 14.95 -3.58
C GLY A 25 -60.68 13.82 -2.66
N GLU A 26 -59.51 13.99 -2.03
CA GLU A 26 -59.35 14.14 -0.56
C GLU A 26 -57.88 14.30 -0.15
N LEU A 27 -57.65 15.25 0.76
CA LEU A 27 -56.36 15.55 1.40
C LEU A 27 -55.90 14.40 2.31
N ARG A 28 -54.61 14.02 2.20
CA ARG A 28 -53.85 13.46 3.33
C ARG A 28 -52.49 14.14 3.44
N THR A 29 -52.35 14.94 4.48
CA THR A 29 -51.13 15.61 4.92
C THR A 29 -50.20 14.65 5.65
N SER A 30 -48.97 14.51 5.16
CA SER A 30 -47.86 13.82 5.84
C SER A 30 -46.97 14.85 6.56
N PRO A 31 -46.36 14.56 7.73
CA PRO A 31 -45.60 15.57 8.48
C PRO A 31 -44.18 15.79 7.93
N LEU A 32 -43.72 17.05 7.96
CA LEU A 32 -42.38 17.50 7.58
C LEU A 32 -41.29 16.93 8.51
N ARG A 33 -40.26 16.31 7.92
CA ARG A 33 -38.95 16.11 8.58
C ARG A 33 -38.13 17.40 8.48
N GLY A 34 -37.81 18.01 9.63
CA GLY A 34 -36.88 19.13 9.71
C GLY A 34 -35.46 18.71 9.31
N SER A 35 -34.88 19.39 8.32
CA SER A 35 -33.48 19.22 7.92
C SER A 35 -32.58 20.12 8.78
N ALA A 36 -31.92 19.55 9.77
CA ALA A 36 -30.81 20.21 10.43
C ALA A 36 -29.66 20.34 9.41
N LYS A 37 -29.44 21.54 8.88
CA LYS A 37 -28.27 21.87 8.07
C LYS A 37 -27.02 21.73 8.94
N LYS A 38 -26.25 20.66 8.75
CA LYS A 38 -24.89 20.55 9.31
C LYS A 38 -24.02 21.61 8.62
N GLN A 39 -23.77 22.74 9.29
CA GLN A 39 -22.78 23.73 8.84
C GLN A 39 -21.37 23.24 9.20
N LEU A 40 -20.44 23.41 8.25
CA LEU A 40 -19.02 23.17 8.45
C LEU A 40 -18.44 24.21 9.43
N PRO A 41 -17.44 23.85 10.25
CA PRO A 41 -16.79 24.77 11.18
C PRO A 41 -16.06 25.91 10.46
N SER A 42 -15.91 27.04 11.16
CA SER A 42 -15.26 28.26 10.67
C SER A 42 -13.72 28.15 10.63
N ILE A 43 -13.14 28.75 9.60
CA ILE A 43 -11.70 28.73 9.28
C ILE A 43 -10.86 29.41 10.39
N PRO A 44 -9.70 28.85 10.81
CA PRO A 44 -8.72 29.56 11.63
C PRO A 44 -8.09 30.72 10.85
N LYS A 45 -8.15 31.95 11.39
CA LYS A 45 -7.80 33.19 10.66
C LYS A 45 -6.30 33.40 10.34
N ASN A 46 -5.39 32.47 10.63
CA ASN A 46 -3.94 32.71 10.55
C ASN A 46 -3.17 31.60 9.82
N ALA A 47 -3.41 31.42 8.52
CA ALA A 47 -2.46 30.74 7.64
C ALA A 47 -1.88 31.77 6.66
N VAL A 48 -0.71 32.31 6.99
CA VAL A 48 0.02 33.24 6.11
C VAL A 48 0.92 32.41 5.19
N PRO A 49 0.77 32.45 3.86
CA PRO A 49 1.68 31.76 2.95
C PRO A 49 3.01 32.53 2.83
N ILE A 50 4.12 31.80 2.91
CA ILE A 50 5.46 32.30 2.57
C ILE A 50 5.50 32.62 1.06
N THR A 51 5.72 33.88 0.73
CA THR A 51 5.79 34.43 -0.64
C THR A 51 7.09 34.09 -1.38
N LYS A 52 7.00 33.77 -2.68
CA LYS A 52 7.89 34.21 -3.78
C LYS A 52 7.26 33.94 -5.17
N PRO A 53 7.75 34.56 -6.28
CA PRO A 53 6.94 35.47 -7.10
C PRO A 53 6.31 34.85 -8.35
N ALA A 54 5.36 35.63 -8.91
CA ALA A 54 4.45 35.29 -10.00
C ALA A 54 5.08 35.24 -11.40
N SER A 55 4.53 34.34 -12.24
CA SER A 55 4.55 34.42 -13.70
C SER A 55 3.10 34.44 -14.23
N PRO A 56 2.81 35.03 -15.41
CA PRO A 56 1.45 35.46 -15.75
C PRO A 56 0.67 34.51 -16.68
N ALA A 57 -0.63 34.40 -16.37
CA ALA A 57 -1.80 34.03 -17.20
C ALA A 57 -1.88 32.56 -17.71
N THR A 58 -3.04 31.90 -17.86
CA THR A 58 -4.39 32.36 -18.27
C THR A 58 -5.49 31.35 -17.86
N SER A 59 -6.73 31.84 -17.87
CA SER A 59 -8.04 31.17 -17.90
C SER A 59 -8.70 30.82 -16.55
N SER A 60 -9.69 31.65 -16.27
CA SER A 60 -10.60 31.65 -15.15
C SER A 60 -11.57 30.47 -15.18
N GLN A 61 -11.50 29.60 -14.18
CA GLN A 61 -12.68 28.99 -13.59
C GLN A 61 -12.81 29.51 -12.16
N SER A 62 -13.80 30.38 -11.95
CA SER A 62 -14.23 30.83 -10.64
C SER A 62 -14.80 29.63 -9.88
N THR A 63 -13.95 28.90 -9.17
CA THR A 63 -14.40 27.99 -8.12
C THR A 63 -14.42 28.78 -6.81
N ASN A 64 -15.56 28.68 -6.12
CA ASN A 64 -15.85 29.37 -4.87
C ASN A 64 -14.63 29.39 -3.93
N GLY A 65 -14.14 30.58 -3.59
CA GLY A 65 -12.91 30.84 -2.83
C GLY A 65 -12.84 30.24 -1.41
N THR A 66 -13.84 29.45 -1.01
CA THR A 66 -13.87 28.66 0.21
C THR A 66 -13.38 27.21 0.02
N HIS A 67 -13.46 26.60 -1.16
CA HIS A 67 -13.00 25.21 -1.36
C HIS A 67 -11.48 25.12 -1.62
N ALA A 68 -10.90 26.15 -2.23
CA ALA A 68 -9.47 26.20 -2.54
C ALA A 68 -8.59 26.25 -1.27
N SER A 69 -9.05 26.88 -0.19
CA SER A 69 -8.32 26.97 1.08
C SER A 69 -8.28 25.64 1.84
N TYR A 70 -9.25 24.75 1.63
CA TYR A 70 -9.28 23.43 2.27
C TYR A 70 -8.53 22.35 1.48
N GLY A 71 -8.02 22.66 0.28
CA GLY A 71 -7.28 21.73 -0.56
C GLY A 71 -6.21 20.92 0.18
N PRO A 72 -5.31 21.56 0.94
CA PRO A 72 -4.29 20.85 1.73
C PRO A 72 -4.88 19.87 2.75
N PHE A 73 -5.96 20.24 3.45
CA PHE A 73 -6.60 19.37 4.45
C PHE A 73 -7.28 18.17 3.79
N TYR A 74 -7.91 18.35 2.63
CA TYR A 74 -8.49 17.24 1.88
C TYR A 74 -7.42 16.28 1.35
N LEU A 75 -6.27 16.81 0.93
CA LEU A 75 -5.12 16.02 0.53
C LEU A 75 -4.59 15.20 1.72
N GLU A 76 -4.30 15.83 2.86
CA GLU A 76 -3.83 15.13 4.06
C GLU A 76 -4.81 14.05 4.52
N TYR A 77 -6.12 14.35 4.54
CA TYR A 77 -7.14 13.37 4.88
C TYR A 77 -7.18 12.20 3.89
N SER A 78 -7.01 12.48 2.60
CA SER A 78 -6.94 11.44 1.56
C SER A 78 -5.72 10.54 1.76
N LEU A 79 -4.57 11.11 2.10
CA LEU A 79 -3.33 10.36 2.37
C LEU A 79 -3.42 9.54 3.66
N LEU A 80 -4.07 10.07 4.69
CA LEU A 80 -4.35 9.32 5.93
C LEU A 80 -5.29 8.13 5.67
N ALA A 81 -6.29 8.31 4.81
CA ALA A 81 -7.17 7.24 4.38
C ALA A 81 -6.40 6.16 3.60
N GLU A 82 -5.50 6.56 2.69
CA GLU A 82 -4.60 5.63 1.99
C GLU A 82 -3.71 4.85 2.95
N PHE A 83 -3.11 5.50 3.95
CA PHE A 83 -2.29 4.82 4.94
C PHE A 83 -3.10 3.80 5.74
N THR A 84 -4.33 4.15 6.11
CA THR A 84 -5.27 3.23 6.75
C THR A 84 -5.57 2.01 5.86
N LEU A 85 -5.69 2.19 4.54
CA LEU A 85 -5.86 1.08 3.60
C LEU A 85 -4.62 0.18 3.53
N VAL A 86 -3.41 0.76 3.52
CA VAL A 86 -2.14 -0.01 3.57
C VAL A 86 -2.10 -0.91 4.80
N VAL A 87 -2.41 -0.37 5.98
CA VAL A 87 -2.44 -1.12 7.24
C VAL A 87 -3.48 -2.25 7.19
N LYS A 88 -4.67 -1.98 6.64
CA LYS A 88 -5.73 -2.99 6.48
C LYS A 88 -5.34 -4.13 5.54
N GLN A 89 -4.59 -3.83 4.48
CA GLN A 89 -4.21 -4.83 3.48
C GLN A 89 -3.16 -5.84 4.01
N LYS A 90 -2.45 -5.52 5.10
CA LYS A 90 -1.49 -6.39 5.78
C LYS A 90 -0.48 -7.04 4.82
N LEU A 91 0.21 -6.20 4.04
CA LEU A 91 1.16 -6.66 3.02
C LEU A 91 2.33 -7.43 3.64
N PRO A 92 2.47 -8.75 3.36
CA PRO A 92 3.53 -9.53 3.98
C PRO A 92 4.90 -9.03 3.54
N GLY A 93 5.78 -8.79 4.51
CA GLY A 93 7.16 -8.37 4.23
C GLY A 93 7.28 -6.96 3.64
N VAL A 94 6.23 -6.14 3.66
CA VAL A 94 6.30 -4.73 3.28
C VAL A 94 5.91 -3.89 4.48
N TYR A 95 6.83 -3.02 4.92
CA TYR A 95 6.58 -2.08 5.99
C TYR A 95 6.72 -0.68 5.43
N VAL A 96 5.80 0.20 5.78
CA VAL A 96 5.75 1.58 5.28
C VAL A 96 5.32 2.50 6.39
N GLN A 97 5.92 3.69 6.41
CA GLN A 97 5.68 4.74 7.36
C GLN A 97 5.67 6.09 6.62
N PRO A 98 4.60 6.90 6.72
CA PRO A 98 4.61 8.28 6.22
C PRO A 98 5.70 9.11 6.91
N SER A 99 6.33 10.01 6.17
CA SER A 99 7.33 10.95 6.72
C SER A 99 6.69 11.86 7.76
N TYR A 100 7.46 12.21 8.78
CA TYR A 100 7.06 13.22 9.76
C TYR A 100 6.98 14.61 9.12
N ARG A 101 7.91 14.93 8.22
CA ARG A 101 8.02 16.25 7.58
C ARG A 101 7.01 16.46 6.44
N SER A 102 6.56 15.40 5.75
CA SER A 102 5.63 15.53 4.62
C SER A 102 4.78 14.27 4.41
N ALA A 103 3.46 14.43 4.41
CA ALA A 103 2.53 13.33 4.11
C ALA A 103 2.67 12.79 2.66
N LEU A 104 3.33 13.54 1.77
CA LEU A 104 3.57 13.16 0.37
C LEU A 104 4.79 12.25 0.18
N MET A 105 5.52 11.94 1.25
CA MET A 105 6.71 11.09 1.20
C MET A 105 6.58 9.96 2.20
N TRP A 106 6.67 8.70 1.78
CA TRP A 106 6.57 7.56 2.69
C TRP A 106 7.83 6.71 2.62
N PHE A 107 8.42 6.40 3.77
CA PHE A 107 9.55 5.50 3.89
C PHE A 107 9.07 4.07 3.95
N GLY A 108 9.77 3.15 3.29
CA GLY A 108 9.39 1.75 3.30
C GLY A 108 10.57 0.80 3.21
N VAL A 109 10.29 -0.45 3.56
CA VAL A 109 11.23 -1.56 3.41
C VAL A 109 10.50 -2.82 2.94
N ILE A 110 11.07 -3.51 1.96
CA ILE A 110 10.61 -4.80 1.46
C ILE A 110 11.58 -5.90 1.93
N PHE A 111 11.02 -6.94 2.54
CA PHE A 111 11.70 -8.18 2.90
C PHE A 111 11.27 -9.29 1.94
N ILE A 112 12.23 -9.81 1.18
CA ILE A 112 12.01 -10.94 0.28
C ILE A 112 12.39 -12.25 0.98
N ARG A 113 11.49 -13.23 0.97
CA ARG A 113 11.65 -14.48 1.75
C ARG A 113 12.11 -15.68 0.93
N HIS A 114 11.88 -15.66 -0.37
CA HIS A 114 12.21 -16.77 -1.28
C HIS A 114 12.35 -16.25 -2.70
N GLY A 115 12.88 -17.10 -3.59
CA GLY A 115 13.14 -16.76 -4.98
C GLY A 115 14.54 -16.19 -5.19
N LEU A 116 14.77 -15.56 -6.35
CA LEU A 116 16.11 -15.10 -6.74
C LEU A 116 16.66 -14.01 -5.82
N TYR A 117 15.78 -13.20 -5.23
CA TYR A 117 16.11 -12.10 -4.32
C TYR A 117 15.94 -12.49 -2.84
N GLN A 118 15.95 -13.78 -2.50
CA GLN A 118 15.79 -14.24 -1.12
C GLN A 118 16.77 -13.55 -0.17
N ASP A 119 16.30 -13.31 1.06
CA ASP A 119 17.00 -12.57 2.12
C ASP A 119 17.30 -11.10 1.78
N GLY A 120 16.80 -10.60 0.65
CA GLY A 120 16.87 -9.20 0.29
C GLY A 120 16.06 -8.31 1.25
N VAL A 121 16.72 -7.26 1.75
CA VAL A 121 16.12 -6.18 2.53
C VAL A 121 16.31 -4.88 1.76
N PHE A 122 15.25 -4.41 1.11
CA PHE A 122 15.32 -3.25 0.21
C PHE A 122 14.57 -2.07 0.81
N LYS A 123 15.32 -1.06 1.28
CA LYS A 123 14.76 0.24 1.69
C LYS A 123 14.36 1.05 0.46
N PHE A 124 13.23 1.74 0.53
CA PHE A 124 12.71 2.56 -0.56
C PHE A 124 11.94 3.76 -0.02
N THR A 125 11.75 4.74 -0.88
CA THR A 125 10.92 5.93 -0.62
C THR A 125 9.83 6.03 -1.67
N VAL A 126 8.59 6.25 -1.23
CA VAL A 126 7.44 6.58 -2.09
C VAL A 126 7.30 8.08 -2.15
N TYR A 127 7.23 8.63 -3.37
CA TYR A 127 6.96 10.04 -3.62
C TYR A 127 5.57 10.17 -4.23
N ILE A 128 4.69 10.88 -3.55
CA ILE A 128 3.29 11.06 -3.92
C ILE A 128 3.15 12.47 -4.52
N PRO A 129 2.48 12.62 -5.69
CA PRO A 129 2.26 13.93 -6.28
C PRO A 129 1.42 14.86 -5.39
N ASP A 130 1.69 16.16 -5.45
CA ASP A 130 0.99 17.20 -4.71
C ASP A 130 -0.49 17.33 -5.10
N ASN A 131 -0.82 16.98 -6.34
CA ASN A 131 -2.18 16.90 -6.86
C ASN A 131 -2.83 15.51 -6.67
N TYR A 132 -2.30 14.65 -5.79
CA TYR A 132 -2.94 13.38 -5.47
C TYR A 132 -4.39 13.60 -5.00
N PRO A 133 -5.36 12.78 -5.44
CA PRO A 133 -5.24 11.58 -6.29
C PRO A 133 -5.50 11.81 -7.79
N ASP A 134 -5.36 13.04 -8.30
CA ASP A 134 -5.72 13.41 -9.68
C ASP A 134 -4.57 13.47 -10.66
N GLY A 135 -3.34 13.41 -10.17
CA GLY A 135 -2.13 13.44 -10.99
C GLY A 135 -1.63 12.08 -11.44
N ASP A 136 -0.31 12.03 -11.60
CA ASP A 136 0.42 10.81 -11.92
C ASP A 136 0.37 9.78 -10.77
N CYS A 137 0.75 8.54 -11.06
CA CYS A 137 0.90 7.53 -10.01
C CYS A 137 2.08 7.91 -9.09
N PRO A 138 2.02 7.51 -7.80
CA PRO A 138 3.17 7.62 -6.90
C PRO A 138 4.41 6.93 -7.49
N ARG A 139 5.57 7.54 -7.27
CA ARG A 139 6.87 6.97 -7.66
C ARG A 139 7.43 6.17 -6.49
N LEU A 140 8.18 5.11 -6.78
CA LEU A 140 8.88 4.32 -5.77
C LEU A 140 10.35 4.21 -6.16
N VAL A 141 11.23 4.65 -5.26
CA VAL A 141 12.67 4.72 -5.51
C VAL A 141 13.39 3.93 -4.43
N PHE A 142 14.22 2.96 -4.82
CA PHE A 142 15.06 2.21 -3.90
C PHE A 142 16.25 3.07 -3.43
N ASP A 143 16.58 2.97 -2.15
CA ASP A 143 17.65 3.77 -1.57
C ASP A 143 19.02 3.35 -2.11
N LEU A 144 19.19 2.06 -2.41
CA LEU A 144 20.41 1.48 -2.95
C LEU A 144 20.14 0.80 -4.30
N PRO A 145 21.14 0.70 -5.18
CA PRO A 145 20.98 0.05 -6.48
C PRO A 145 20.49 -1.40 -6.35
N VAL A 146 19.34 -1.68 -6.96
CA VAL A 146 18.76 -3.02 -7.04
C VAL A 146 18.91 -3.55 -8.45
N PHE A 147 19.66 -4.64 -8.62
CA PHE A 147 19.84 -5.26 -9.93
C PHE A 147 18.57 -6.01 -10.35
N HIS A 148 17.68 -5.35 -11.10
CA HIS A 148 16.39 -5.89 -11.52
C HIS A 148 15.94 -5.29 -12.88
N PRO A 149 15.31 -6.06 -13.80
CA PRO A 149 14.91 -5.55 -15.13
C PRO A 149 14.01 -4.31 -15.12
N LEU A 150 13.15 -4.20 -14.11
CA LEU A 150 12.18 -3.10 -13.95
C LEU A 150 12.65 -1.96 -13.03
N VAL A 151 13.90 -1.96 -12.58
CA VAL A 151 14.46 -0.89 -11.75
C VAL A 151 15.49 -0.15 -12.59
N ASP A 152 15.36 1.17 -12.68
CA ASP A 152 16.35 2.01 -13.35
C ASP A 152 17.69 1.95 -12.60
N PRO A 153 18.79 1.52 -13.24
CA PRO A 153 20.07 1.31 -12.56
C PRO A 153 20.70 2.61 -12.06
N LEU A 154 20.30 3.78 -12.59
CA LEU A 154 20.87 5.08 -12.22
C LEU A 154 20.10 5.74 -11.08
N SER A 155 18.78 5.87 -11.21
CA SER A 155 17.94 6.54 -10.21
C SER A 155 17.46 5.62 -9.09
N GLY A 156 17.44 4.30 -9.30
CA GLY A 156 16.81 3.33 -8.40
C GLY A 156 15.27 3.34 -8.49
N GLU A 157 14.68 4.06 -9.44
CA GLU A 157 13.23 4.13 -9.62
C GLU A 157 12.68 2.82 -10.20
N LEU A 158 11.62 2.31 -9.58
CA LEU A 158 10.85 1.19 -10.09
C LEU A 158 9.90 1.66 -11.20
N ASP A 159 9.75 0.86 -12.27
CA ASP A 159 8.78 1.07 -13.35
C ASP A 159 7.32 0.87 -12.89
N VAL A 160 6.82 1.77 -12.03
CA VAL A 160 5.43 1.75 -11.54
C VAL A 160 4.46 2.08 -12.67
N LYS A 161 4.85 2.96 -13.60
CA LYS A 161 4.01 3.42 -14.71
C LYS A 161 3.62 2.29 -15.67
N ARG A 162 4.42 1.22 -15.79
CA ARG A 162 4.01 -0.01 -16.47
C ARG A 162 2.70 -0.59 -15.96
N ALA A 163 2.55 -0.69 -14.64
CA ALA A 163 1.34 -1.25 -14.03
C ALA A 163 0.22 -0.22 -13.89
N PHE A 164 0.57 1.07 -13.81
CA PHE A 164 -0.36 2.16 -13.54
C PHE A 164 -0.21 3.29 -14.57
N ALA A 165 -0.30 2.96 -15.87
CA ALA A 165 -0.09 3.90 -16.97
C ALA A 165 -1.02 5.13 -16.92
N LYS A 166 -2.23 4.96 -16.35
CA LYS A 166 -3.13 6.06 -16.00
C LYS A 166 -3.63 5.86 -14.58
N TRP A 167 -3.29 6.79 -13.70
CA TRP A 167 -3.79 6.79 -12.33
C TRP A 167 -5.28 7.17 -12.29
N ARG A 168 -6.06 6.42 -11.50
CA ARG A 168 -7.51 6.59 -11.38
C ARG A 168 -7.89 6.72 -9.90
N ARG A 169 -8.27 7.93 -9.47
CA ARG A 169 -8.64 8.31 -8.09
C ARG A 169 -9.39 7.25 -7.27
N ASN A 170 -10.43 6.62 -7.83
CA ASN A 170 -11.31 5.72 -7.08
C ASN A 170 -11.02 4.22 -7.33
N HIS A 171 -9.92 3.91 -8.00
CA HIS A 171 -9.58 2.53 -8.39
C HIS A 171 -8.14 2.18 -8.00
N ASN A 172 -7.24 3.16 -8.11
CA ASN A 172 -5.85 3.01 -7.75
C ASN A 172 -5.60 3.56 -6.36
N HIS A 173 -4.76 2.83 -5.63
CA HIS A 173 -4.42 3.12 -4.24
C HIS A 173 -2.94 2.84 -4.02
N ILE A 174 -2.35 3.51 -3.04
CA ILE A 174 -0.91 3.39 -2.75
C ILE A 174 -0.55 1.95 -2.36
N TRP A 175 -1.44 1.23 -1.67
CA TRP A 175 -1.21 -0.18 -1.34
C TRP A 175 -1.04 -1.06 -2.58
N GLN A 176 -1.66 -0.73 -3.71
CA GLN A 176 -1.48 -1.48 -4.97
C GLN A 176 -0.08 -1.28 -5.54
N VAL A 177 0.47 -0.06 -5.43
CA VAL A 177 1.86 0.24 -5.80
C VAL A 177 2.82 -0.57 -4.94
N LEU A 178 2.60 -0.62 -3.62
CA LEU A 178 3.40 -1.43 -2.69
C LEU A 178 3.30 -2.93 -2.99
N MET A 179 2.10 -3.42 -3.31
CA MET A 179 1.90 -4.81 -3.74
C MET A 179 2.63 -5.12 -5.04
N TYR A 180 2.57 -4.20 -6.00
CA TYR A 180 3.29 -4.32 -7.26
C TYR A 180 4.80 -4.35 -7.03
N ALA A 181 5.33 -3.41 -6.24
CA ALA A 181 6.76 -3.34 -5.89
C ALA A 181 7.27 -4.59 -5.21
N ARG A 182 6.47 -5.25 -4.37
CA ARG A 182 6.83 -6.57 -3.85
C ARG A 182 6.75 -7.65 -4.93
N ARG A 183 5.73 -7.63 -5.78
CA ARG A 183 5.47 -8.68 -6.78
C ARG A 183 6.58 -8.82 -7.81
N VAL A 184 7.21 -7.72 -8.23
CA VAL A 184 8.25 -7.76 -9.29
C VAL A 184 9.41 -8.71 -8.92
N PHE A 185 9.75 -8.81 -7.63
CA PHE A 185 10.79 -9.73 -7.15
C PHE A 185 10.42 -11.22 -7.23
N TYR A 186 9.13 -11.56 -7.28
CA TYR A 186 8.65 -12.94 -7.40
C TYR A 186 8.27 -13.31 -8.83
N LYS A 187 7.90 -12.31 -9.64
CA LYS A 187 7.54 -12.48 -11.04
C LYS A 187 8.29 -11.45 -11.87
N ILE A 188 9.47 -11.85 -12.32
CA ILE A 188 10.32 -11.04 -13.20
C ILE A 188 9.65 -10.92 -14.57
N ASP A 189 9.58 -9.69 -15.06
CA ASP A 189 9.12 -9.33 -16.40
C ASP A 189 10.25 -8.60 -17.12
N THR A 190 10.60 -9.08 -18.30
CA THR A 190 11.69 -8.57 -19.14
C THR A 190 11.20 -7.79 -20.35
N THR A 191 9.89 -7.64 -20.55
CA THR A 191 9.36 -6.87 -21.67
C THR A 191 9.63 -5.37 -21.48
N SER A 192 10.20 -4.67 -22.47
CA SER A 192 10.51 -3.22 -22.38
C SER A 192 11.19 -2.79 -21.06
N PRO A 193 12.33 -3.38 -20.67
CA PRO A 193 12.91 -3.21 -19.33
C PRO A 193 13.55 -1.83 -19.13
N LEU A 194 13.57 -1.33 -17.89
CA LEU A 194 14.38 -0.14 -17.52
C LEU A 194 15.86 -0.48 -17.39
N ASN A 195 16.18 -1.73 -17.06
CA ASN A 195 17.53 -2.27 -17.04
C ASN A 195 17.68 -3.37 -18.11
N PRO A 196 18.11 -3.01 -19.34
CA PRO A 196 18.31 -3.98 -20.41
C PRO A 196 19.37 -5.04 -20.09
N GLU A 197 20.42 -4.69 -19.34
CA GLU A 197 21.45 -5.66 -18.91
C GLU A 197 20.81 -6.76 -18.07
N ALA A 198 20.04 -6.39 -17.03
CA ALA A 198 19.36 -7.35 -16.17
C ALA A 198 18.38 -8.24 -16.95
N ALA A 199 17.64 -7.67 -17.91
CA ALA A 199 16.72 -8.45 -18.75
C ALA A 199 17.46 -9.45 -19.65
N VAL A 200 18.51 -9.00 -20.35
CA VAL A 200 19.31 -9.86 -21.23
C VAL A 200 19.98 -10.98 -20.44
N LEU A 201 20.54 -10.68 -19.27
CA LEU A 201 21.13 -11.71 -18.40
C LEU A 201 20.07 -12.69 -17.91
N TYR A 202 18.89 -12.22 -17.49
CA TYR A 202 17.82 -13.12 -17.05
C TYR A 202 17.40 -14.12 -18.14
N GLU A 203 17.36 -13.68 -19.40
CA GLU A 203 16.95 -14.51 -20.54
C GLU A 203 18.06 -15.41 -21.09
N LYS A 204 19.31 -14.91 -21.15
CA LYS A 204 20.42 -15.58 -21.85
C LYS A 204 21.47 -16.20 -20.92
N ASP A 205 21.67 -15.64 -19.73
CA ASP A 205 22.66 -16.12 -18.76
C ASP A 205 22.15 -15.96 -17.31
N VAL A 206 21.28 -16.88 -16.93
CA VAL A 206 20.64 -16.86 -15.61
C VAL A 206 21.64 -17.01 -14.46
N GLN A 207 22.83 -17.57 -14.70
CA GLN A 207 23.84 -17.74 -13.66
C GLN A 207 24.54 -16.43 -13.35
N LEU A 208 24.93 -15.68 -14.39
CA LEU A 208 25.48 -14.34 -14.20
C LEU A 208 24.41 -13.39 -13.63
N PHE A 209 23.15 -13.50 -14.06
CA PHE A 209 22.04 -12.77 -13.45
C PHE A 209 21.95 -13.04 -11.94
N LYS A 210 21.97 -14.31 -11.53
CA LYS A 210 21.95 -14.70 -10.11
C LYS A 210 23.13 -14.11 -9.34
N SER A 211 24.33 -14.14 -9.91
CA SER A 211 25.52 -13.55 -9.27
C SER A 211 25.31 -12.06 -9.01
N LYS A 212 24.85 -11.30 -10.02
CA LYS A 212 24.58 -9.86 -9.92
C LYS A 212 23.49 -9.55 -8.88
N VAL A 213 22.44 -10.38 -8.81
CA VAL A 213 21.39 -10.27 -7.79
C VAL A 213 21.96 -10.49 -6.38
N VAL A 214 22.80 -11.50 -6.20
CA VAL A 214 23.46 -11.78 -4.92
C VAL A 214 24.34 -10.60 -4.48
N ASP A 215 25.09 -10.01 -5.40
CA ASP A 215 25.92 -8.83 -5.10
C ASP A 215 25.06 -7.62 -4.70
N SER A 216 23.93 -7.41 -5.38
CA SER A 216 22.95 -6.37 -5.04
C SER A 216 22.31 -6.59 -3.65
N VAL A 217 21.95 -7.83 -3.30
CA VAL A 217 21.43 -8.19 -1.97
C VAL A 217 22.48 -7.98 -0.87
N LYS A 218 23.74 -8.36 -1.14
CA LYS A 218 24.86 -8.14 -0.21
C LYS A 218 25.11 -6.65 0.03
N LEU A 219 25.08 -5.84 -1.03
CA LEU A 219 25.22 -4.38 -0.94
C LEU A 219 24.11 -3.79 -0.06
N CYS A 220 22.85 -4.17 -0.30
CA CYS A 220 21.75 -3.67 0.53
C CYS A 220 21.89 -4.09 2.00
N SER A 221 22.33 -5.33 2.23
CA SER A 221 22.56 -5.86 3.58
C SER A 221 23.72 -5.20 4.32
N SER A 222 24.82 -4.86 3.63
CA SER A 222 25.98 -4.21 4.27
C SER A 222 25.68 -2.79 4.73
N HIS A 223 24.73 -2.12 4.07
CA HIS A 223 24.25 -0.77 4.39
C HIS A 223 22.92 -0.76 5.18
N LEU A 224 22.57 -1.89 5.81
CA LEU A 224 21.31 -2.04 6.53
C LEU A 224 21.22 -1.07 7.72
N PHE A 225 22.33 -0.94 8.46
CA PHE A 225 22.46 -0.16 9.69
C PHE A 225 22.94 1.28 9.47
N ASP A 226 23.11 1.69 8.21
CA ASP A 226 23.48 3.05 7.89
C ASP A 226 22.38 4.03 8.30
N GLN A 227 22.80 5.24 8.67
CA GLN A 227 21.87 6.33 8.93
C GLN A 227 21.05 6.66 7.67
N PRO A 228 19.78 7.07 7.83
CA PRO A 228 18.94 7.46 6.70
C PRO A 228 19.55 8.61 5.91
N LYS A 229 19.39 8.59 4.58
CA LYS A 229 19.83 9.70 3.72
C LYS A 229 19.05 10.99 3.97
N ILE A 230 17.81 10.85 4.42
CA ILE A 230 16.89 11.96 4.71
C ILE A 230 16.75 12.03 6.23
N GLU A 231 17.11 13.17 6.83
CA GLU A 231 16.89 13.42 8.26
C GLU A 231 15.40 13.56 8.56
N ASP A 232 14.71 12.45 8.82
CA ASP A 232 13.32 12.43 9.24
C ASP A 232 13.17 11.51 10.45
N PRO A 233 12.50 11.94 11.54
CA PRO A 233 12.28 11.10 12.72
C PRO A 233 11.55 9.78 12.42
N TYR A 234 10.77 9.73 11.33
CA TYR A 234 10.02 8.55 10.90
C TYR A 234 10.73 7.76 9.79
N ALA A 235 11.96 8.13 9.44
CA ALA A 235 12.79 7.31 8.57
C ALA A 235 13.06 5.93 9.21
N ILE A 236 13.02 4.88 8.39
CA ILE A 236 13.19 3.50 8.87
C ILE A 236 14.68 3.24 9.13
N ILE A 237 14.99 2.91 10.38
CA ILE A 237 16.34 2.60 10.84
C ILE A 237 16.36 1.18 11.41
N PHE A 238 17.44 0.46 11.14
CA PHE A 238 17.71 -0.83 11.76
C PHE A 238 18.81 -0.67 12.80
N SER A 239 18.68 -1.40 13.90
CA SER A 239 19.73 -1.58 14.89
C SER A 239 20.16 -3.05 14.94
N PRO A 240 21.43 -3.33 15.24
CA PRO A 240 21.86 -4.68 15.55
C PRO A 240 21.02 -5.27 16.70
N TRP A 241 20.84 -6.59 16.68
CA TRP A 241 20.08 -7.26 17.73
C TRP A 241 20.69 -7.02 19.11
N ASN A 242 19.91 -6.45 20.02
CA ASN A 242 20.25 -6.30 21.42
C ASN A 242 19.18 -7.01 22.29
N PRO A 243 19.52 -8.14 22.95
CA PRO A 243 18.61 -8.89 23.81
C PRO A 243 17.91 -8.00 24.86
N ALA A 244 18.65 -7.10 25.50
CA ALA A 244 18.12 -6.24 26.57
C ALA A 244 17.01 -5.28 26.10
N ILE A 245 17.00 -4.90 24.83
CA ILE A 245 15.99 -4.00 24.24
C ILE A 245 14.90 -4.81 23.53
N HIS A 246 15.29 -5.89 22.85
CA HIS A 246 14.41 -6.57 21.90
C HIS A 246 13.72 -7.82 22.46
N ASP A 247 14.22 -8.46 23.52
CA ASP A 247 13.64 -9.71 24.05
C ASP A 247 12.20 -9.50 24.53
N GLU A 248 11.92 -8.43 25.28
CA GLU A 248 10.57 -8.13 25.76
C GLU A 248 9.57 -7.98 24.59
N ALA A 249 9.96 -7.25 23.54
CA ALA A 249 9.13 -7.08 22.35
C ALA A 249 8.92 -8.42 21.62
N ARG A 250 9.98 -9.23 21.48
CA ARG A 250 9.93 -10.55 20.86
C ARG A 250 9.00 -11.50 21.62
N GLU A 251 9.08 -11.55 22.94
CA GLU A 251 8.22 -12.38 23.79
C GLU A 251 6.75 -11.95 23.68
N LYS A 252 6.46 -10.64 23.70
CA LYS A 252 5.10 -10.10 23.47
C LYS A 252 4.54 -10.51 22.11
N MET A 253 5.35 -10.46 21.04
CA MET A 253 4.92 -10.87 19.70
C MET A 253 4.65 -12.38 19.59
N LEU A 254 5.40 -13.21 20.31
CA LEU A 254 5.18 -14.66 20.35
C LEU A 254 3.95 -15.06 21.19
N THR A 255 3.69 -14.34 22.28
CA THR A 255 2.59 -14.64 23.21
C THR A 255 1.22 -14.15 22.72
N GLN A 256 1.13 -13.00 22.05
CA GLN A 256 -0.13 -12.46 21.53
C GLN A 256 -0.85 -13.36 20.51
N LYS A 257 -0.15 -14.34 19.91
CA LYS A 257 -0.78 -15.36 19.05
C LYS A 257 -1.61 -16.40 19.82
N LYS A 258 -1.50 -16.48 21.16
CA LYS A 258 -2.39 -17.29 21.99
C LYS A 258 -3.67 -16.48 22.28
N LYS A 259 -4.62 -16.45 21.34
CA LYS A 259 -6.00 -16.09 21.71
C LYS A 259 -6.51 -17.14 22.70
N PRO A 260 -7.22 -16.77 23.78
CA PRO A 260 -7.96 -17.74 24.57
C PRO A 260 -9.02 -18.35 23.65
N GLU A 261 -9.03 -19.68 23.53
CA GLU A 261 -10.15 -20.39 22.95
C GLU A 261 -11.40 -20.04 23.77
N ASP A 262 -12.40 -19.46 23.11
CA ASP A 262 -13.73 -19.30 23.70
C ASP A 262 -14.23 -20.69 24.11
N GLN A 263 -14.50 -20.86 25.40
CA GLN A 263 -15.16 -22.02 25.98
C GLN A 263 -16.62 -22.09 25.49
N HIS A 264 -16.86 -22.49 24.24
CA HIS A 264 -18.12 -23.11 23.85
C HIS A 264 -18.01 -23.89 22.53
N CYS A 265 -17.74 -25.18 22.62
CA CYS A 265 -18.46 -26.27 21.94
C CYS A 265 -17.63 -27.56 22.04
N LYS A 266 -18.14 -28.54 22.77
CA LYS A 266 -17.59 -29.90 22.77
C LYS A 266 -17.84 -30.54 21.40
N SER A 267 -16.86 -30.53 20.50
CA SER A 267 -16.68 -31.63 19.55
C SER A 267 -15.20 -31.79 19.17
N MET A 268 -14.71 -33.01 19.41
CA MET A 268 -13.48 -33.66 18.95
C MET A 268 -12.40 -32.75 18.32
N HIS A 269 -11.54 -32.18 19.17
CA HIS A 269 -10.28 -31.55 18.73
C HIS A 269 -9.30 -32.63 18.26
N VAL A 270 -9.04 -32.69 16.96
CA VAL A 270 -7.74 -33.18 16.47
C VAL A 270 -6.78 -32.00 16.61
N SER A 271 -6.07 -31.93 17.73
CA SER A 271 -5.00 -30.97 17.95
C SER A 271 -3.97 -31.13 16.83
N GLY A 272 -3.84 -30.12 15.97
CA GLY A 272 -2.86 -30.10 14.90
C GLY A 272 -1.46 -30.30 15.48
N LEU A 273 -0.72 -31.26 14.93
CA LEU A 273 0.65 -31.57 15.31
C LEU A 273 1.56 -30.38 14.93
N SER A 274 1.76 -29.45 15.85
CA SER A 274 2.87 -28.49 15.75
C SER A 274 4.17 -29.26 15.94
N TRP A 275 4.99 -29.33 14.89
CA TRP A 275 6.32 -29.91 14.96
C TRP A 275 7.34 -28.98 15.66
N VAL A 276 6.89 -27.88 16.28
CA VAL A 276 7.74 -26.93 17.00
C VAL A 276 7.16 -26.70 18.39
N LYS A 277 7.99 -26.87 19.42
CA LYS A 277 7.65 -26.50 20.79
C LYS A 277 7.30 -25.02 20.87
N PRO A 278 6.23 -24.65 21.58
CA PRO A 278 5.97 -23.26 21.92
C PRO A 278 7.21 -22.62 22.56
N GLY A 279 7.71 -21.52 21.99
CA GLY A 279 8.92 -20.82 22.46
C GLY A 279 10.24 -21.32 21.86
N SER A 280 10.24 -22.38 21.05
CA SER A 280 11.42 -22.85 20.32
C SER A 280 11.47 -22.30 18.90
N VAL A 281 12.69 -22.05 18.39
CA VAL A 281 12.95 -21.75 16.97
C VAL A 281 13.42 -22.99 16.19
N GLN A 282 13.57 -24.14 16.87
CA GLN A 282 14.07 -25.37 16.27
C GLN A 282 12.92 -26.22 15.69
N PRO A 283 12.94 -26.52 14.37
CA PRO A 283 12.03 -27.48 13.75
C PRO A 283 12.16 -28.86 14.40
N PHE A 284 11.04 -29.57 14.60
CA PHE A 284 10.93 -30.91 15.19
C PHE A 284 11.22 -31.01 16.70
N SER A 285 11.06 -29.93 17.46
CA SER A 285 11.20 -29.98 18.91
C SER A 285 10.00 -30.74 19.54
N LYS A 286 10.25 -31.89 20.20
CA LYS A 286 9.24 -32.76 20.84
C LYS A 286 9.14 -32.54 22.34
N GLU A 287 7.93 -32.35 22.88
CA GLU A 287 7.69 -32.32 24.34
C GLU A 287 8.09 -33.66 24.98
N GLU A 288 8.93 -33.59 26.01
CA GLU A 288 9.35 -34.75 26.77
C GLU A 288 8.26 -35.05 27.79
N LYS A 289 7.52 -36.15 27.59
CA LYS A 289 6.47 -36.56 28.50
C LYS A 289 7.11 -37.19 29.74
N THR A 290 7.27 -36.42 30.81
CA THR A 290 7.52 -36.96 32.14
C THR A 290 6.27 -37.70 32.61
N MET A 291 6.36 -39.02 32.74
CA MET A 291 5.31 -39.83 33.36
C MET A 291 5.42 -39.67 34.88
N PRO A 292 4.32 -39.34 35.60
CA PRO A 292 4.33 -39.35 37.05
C PRO A 292 4.41 -40.80 37.55
N THR A 293 5.27 -40.99 38.55
CA THR A 293 5.53 -42.27 39.24
C THR A 293 4.45 -42.58 40.26
#